data_AF-A0A3D5V0Y4-F1
#
_entry.id   AF-A0A3D5V0Y4-F1
#
_cell.length_a   1.000
_cell.length_b   1.000
_cell.length_c   1.000
_cell.angle_alpha   90.00
_cell.angle_beta   90.00
_cell.angle_gamma   90.00
#
_symmetry.space_group_name_H-M   'P 1'
#
loop_
_entity.id
_entity.type
_entity.pdbx_description
1 polymer ?
#
loop_
_entity_poly.entity_id
_entity_poly.type
_entity_poly.pdbx_seq_one_letter_code
_entity_poly.pdbx_strand_id
1 'polypeptide(L)'
;VIQLKIEREALKKEKDEASKDRLEKIEVELADLEKKSADLAASWDAEKSKLASAQKIKEELDNARNELVQAQRGGKLERASELAYGIIPDLEKKLAETEKNEQQQGGAMLEEAVTDQHIAQIVSRWTGIPVDK
;
A
#
# COMPACT_ATOMS: atom_id res chain seq x y z
N VAL A 1 -5.44 -18.64 10.32
CA VAL A 1 -6.48 -18.30 11.33
C VAL A 1 -7.78 -19.09 11.14
N ILE A 2 -8.32 -19.24 9.91
CA ILE A 2 -9.60 -19.93 9.66
C ILE A 2 -9.60 -21.39 10.18
N GLN A 3 -8.52 -22.14 9.94
CA GLN A 3 -8.41 -23.53 10.39
C GLN A 3 -8.48 -23.66 11.92
N LEU A 4 -7.78 -22.79 12.67
CA LEU A 4 -7.82 -22.76 14.14
C LEU A 4 -9.20 -22.32 14.68
N LYS A 5 -9.92 -21.42 13.98
CA LYS A 5 -11.30 -21.06 14.33
C LYS A 5 -12.26 -22.26 14.21
N ILE A 6 -12.08 -23.08 13.17
CA ILE A 6 -12.85 -24.30 12.97
C ILE A 6 -12.52 -25.33 14.06
N GLU A 7 -11.24 -25.52 14.39
CA GLU A 7 -10.77 -26.42 15.46
C GLU A 7 -11.34 -26.00 16.82
N ARG A 8 -11.35 -24.69 17.14
CA ARG A 8 -11.98 -24.15 18.36
C ARG A 8 -13.47 -24.48 18.47
N GLU A 9 -14.23 -24.31 17.40
CA GLU A 9 -15.68 -24.62 17.40
C GLU A 9 -15.96 -26.13 17.49
N ALA A 10 -15.05 -26.97 17.01
CA ALA A 10 -15.12 -28.41 17.21
C ALA A 10 -14.86 -28.79 18.67
N LEU A 11 -13.77 -28.28 19.26
CA LEU A 11 -13.35 -28.58 20.63
C LEU A 11 -14.34 -28.08 21.70
N LYS A 12 -15.07 -26.99 21.44
CA LYS A 12 -16.15 -26.50 22.34
C LYS A 12 -17.27 -27.52 22.60
N LYS A 13 -17.46 -28.49 21.69
CA LYS A 13 -18.49 -29.53 21.82
C LYS A 13 -18.00 -30.75 22.60
N GLU A 14 -16.69 -30.86 22.81
CA GLU A 14 -16.06 -31.93 23.58
C GLU A 14 -15.94 -31.54 25.07
N LYS A 15 -15.83 -32.54 25.96
CA LYS A 15 -15.91 -32.34 27.42
C LYS A 15 -14.75 -32.96 28.20
N ASP A 16 -13.86 -33.68 27.54
CA ASP A 16 -12.66 -34.28 28.13
C ASP A 16 -11.63 -33.20 28.50
N GLU A 17 -10.77 -33.51 29.47
CA GLU A 17 -9.78 -32.54 29.97
C GLU A 17 -8.72 -32.20 28.92
N ALA A 18 -8.32 -33.15 28.07
CA ALA A 18 -7.35 -32.91 27.02
C ALA A 18 -7.87 -31.89 25.99
N SER A 19 -9.15 -31.96 25.62
CA SER A 19 -9.79 -30.98 24.73
C SER A 19 -9.96 -29.60 25.38
N LYS A 20 -10.17 -29.51 26.70
CA LYS A 20 -10.17 -28.21 27.42
C LYS A 20 -8.79 -27.55 27.42
N ASP A 21 -7.74 -28.31 27.73
CA ASP A 21 -6.35 -27.82 27.71
C ASP A 21 -5.94 -27.38 26.29
N ARG A 22 -6.37 -28.11 25.26
CA ARG A 22 -6.12 -27.77 23.86
C ARG A 22 -6.88 -26.50 23.45
N LEU A 23 -8.12 -26.34 23.91
CA LEU A 23 -8.95 -25.18 23.65
C LEU A 23 -8.30 -23.90 24.21
N GLU A 24 -7.82 -23.90 25.46
CA GLU A 24 -7.12 -22.75 26.02
C GLU A 24 -5.87 -22.37 25.21
N LYS A 25 -5.05 -23.35 24.80
CA LYS A 25 -3.87 -23.10 23.96
C LYS A 25 -4.24 -22.49 22.61
N ILE A 26 -5.28 -23.00 21.97
CA ILE A 26 -5.75 -22.47 20.68
C ILE A 26 -6.29 -21.05 20.86
N GLU A 27 -6.99 -20.73 21.94
CA GLU A 27 -7.47 -19.36 22.19
C GLU A 27 -6.33 -18.36 22.34
N VAL A 28 -5.25 -18.73 23.04
CA VAL A 28 -4.03 -17.91 23.13
C VAL A 28 -3.36 -17.76 21.77
N GLU A 29 -3.15 -18.84 21.02
CA GLU A 29 -2.56 -18.78 19.67
C GLU A 29 -3.43 -17.95 18.70
N LEU A 30 -4.75 -18.05 18.81
CA LEU A 30 -5.68 -17.29 17.97
C LEU A 30 -5.56 -15.80 18.27
N ALA A 31 -5.53 -15.43 19.55
CA ALA A 31 -5.38 -14.03 19.97
C ALA A 31 -4.04 -13.44 19.49
N ASP A 32 -2.94 -14.19 19.59
CA ASP A 32 -1.63 -13.78 19.10
C ASP A 32 -1.60 -13.59 17.58
N LEU A 33 -2.19 -14.53 16.83
CA LEU A 33 -2.26 -14.45 15.37
C LEU A 33 -3.20 -13.35 14.88
N GLU A 34 -4.33 -13.14 15.55
CA GLU A 34 -5.25 -12.05 15.24
C GLU A 34 -4.60 -10.70 15.52
N LYS A 35 -3.86 -10.56 16.62
CA LYS A 35 -3.10 -9.35 16.93
C LYS A 35 -2.04 -9.06 15.87
N LYS A 36 -1.20 -10.05 15.53
CA LYS A 36 -0.21 -9.91 14.45
C LYS A 36 -0.85 -9.55 13.11
N SER A 37 -1.99 -10.17 12.79
CA SER A 37 -2.73 -9.85 11.57
C SER A 37 -3.28 -8.43 11.58
N ALA A 38 -3.78 -7.95 12.72
CA ALA A 38 -4.28 -6.59 12.86
C ALA A 38 -3.15 -5.56 12.75
N ASP A 39 -2.00 -5.83 13.38
CA ASP A 39 -0.83 -4.96 13.32
C ASP A 39 -0.31 -4.85 11.87
N LEU A 40 -0.22 -5.97 11.14
CA LEU A 40 0.16 -5.97 9.73
C LEU A 40 -0.87 -5.27 8.85
N ALA A 41 -2.17 -5.49 9.08
CA ALA A 41 -3.22 -4.82 8.33
C ALA A 41 -3.20 -3.30 8.56
N ALA A 42 -2.96 -2.85 9.79
CA ALA A 42 -2.83 -1.43 10.10
C ALA A 42 -1.63 -0.79 9.41
N SER A 43 -0.47 -1.46 9.41
CA SER A 43 0.71 -1.01 8.66
C SER A 43 0.43 -0.94 7.16
N TRP A 44 -0.21 -1.97 6.60
CA TRP A 44 -0.60 -2.02 5.19
C TRP A 44 -1.57 -0.89 4.81
N ASP A 45 -2.62 -0.65 5.59
CA ASP A 45 -3.57 0.41 5.32
C ASP A 45 -2.93 1.80 5.44
N ALA A 46 -1.99 1.98 6.38
CA ALA A 46 -1.22 3.20 6.50
C ALA A 46 -0.33 3.45 5.28
N GLU A 47 0.37 2.41 4.79
CA GLU A 47 1.18 2.50 3.56
C GLU A 47 0.31 2.77 2.33
N LYS A 48 -0.81 2.05 2.18
CA LYS A 48 -1.74 2.25 1.08
C LYS A 48 -2.32 3.67 1.05
N SER A 49 -2.65 4.22 2.21
CA SER A 49 -3.15 5.59 2.32
C SER A 49 -2.10 6.62 1.89
N LYS A 50 -0.84 6.41 2.27
CA LYS A 50 0.30 7.26 1.84
C LYS A 50 0.46 7.20 0.32
N LEU A 51 0.56 6.00 -0.25
CA LEU A 51 0.65 5.80 -1.70
C LEU A 51 -0.50 6.49 -2.45
N ALA A 52 -1.73 6.31 -1.97
CA ALA A 52 -2.91 6.94 -2.58
C ALA A 52 -2.84 8.48 -2.54
N SER A 53 -2.29 9.05 -1.46
CA SER A 53 -2.11 10.49 -1.33
C SER A 53 -1.01 11.03 -2.27
N ALA A 54 0.12 10.32 -2.39
CA ALA A 54 1.18 10.67 -3.33
C ALA A 54 0.69 10.58 -4.78
N GLN A 55 -0.06 9.53 -5.12
CA GLN A 55 -0.65 9.36 -6.45
C GLN A 55 -1.64 10.49 -6.77
N LYS A 56 -2.46 10.89 -5.81
CA LYS A 56 -3.39 12.02 -5.99
C LYS A 56 -2.66 13.34 -6.23
N ILE A 57 -1.55 13.60 -5.54
CA ILE A 57 -0.73 14.80 -5.77
C ILE A 57 -0.12 14.77 -7.18
N LYS A 58 0.37 13.61 -7.65
CA LYS A 58 0.87 13.43 -9.02
C LYS A 58 -0.23 13.71 -10.06
N GLU A 59 -1.44 13.21 -9.83
CA GLU A 59 -2.59 13.46 -10.71
C GLU A 59 -2.99 14.95 -10.73
N GLU A 60 -3.04 15.61 -9.57
CA GLU A 60 -3.29 17.06 -9.46
C GLU A 60 -2.22 17.87 -10.20
N LEU A 61 -0.95 17.47 -10.11
CA LEU A 61 0.17 18.10 -10.80
C LEU A 61 0.02 17.99 -12.33
N ASP A 62 -0.28 16.81 -12.84
CA ASP A 62 -0.45 16.59 -14.27
C ASP A 62 -1.68 17.35 -14.82
N ASN A 63 -2.76 17.40 -14.05
CA ASN A 63 -3.92 18.21 -14.37
C ASN A 63 -3.58 19.71 -14.42
N ALA A 64 -2.83 20.22 -13.43
CA ALA A 64 -2.39 21.62 -13.40
C ALA A 64 -1.46 21.97 -14.57
N ARG A 65 -0.55 21.05 -14.96
CA ARG A 65 0.32 21.19 -16.13
C ARG A 65 -0.48 21.23 -17.43
N ASN A 66 -1.48 20.36 -17.57
CA ASN A 66 -2.38 20.37 -18.71
C ASN A 66 -3.21 21.66 -18.77
N GLU A 67 -3.73 22.11 -17.63
CA GLU A 67 -4.48 23.37 -17.53
C GLU A 67 -3.60 24.57 -17.92
N LEU A 68 -2.32 24.59 -17.50
CA LEU A 68 -1.37 25.63 -17.87
C LEU A 68 -1.19 25.70 -19.38
N VAL A 69 -1.00 24.57 -20.05
CA VAL A 69 -0.86 24.52 -21.52
C VAL A 69 -2.13 25.02 -22.20
N GLN A 70 -3.30 24.65 -21.69
CA GLN A 70 -4.58 25.13 -22.22
C GLN A 70 -4.76 26.64 -22.01
N ALA A 71 -4.41 27.15 -20.83
CA ALA A 71 -4.50 28.57 -20.48
C ALA A 71 -3.56 29.41 -21.35
N GLN A 72 -2.34 28.94 -21.60
CA GLN A 72 -1.38 29.57 -22.51
C GLN A 72 -1.91 29.63 -23.95
N ARG A 73 -2.46 28.52 -24.47
CA ARG A 73 -3.06 28.47 -25.82
C ARG A 73 -4.29 29.37 -25.94
N GLY A 74 -5.10 29.45 -24.88
CA GLY A 74 -6.30 30.27 -24.81
C GLY A 74 -6.06 31.75 -24.50
N GLY A 75 -4.80 32.18 -24.34
CA GLY A 75 -4.47 33.58 -24.01
C GLY A 75 -4.88 34.02 -22.60
N LYS A 76 -5.18 33.08 -21.70
CA LYS A 76 -5.54 33.35 -20.29
C LYS A 76 -4.29 33.53 -19.44
N LEU A 77 -3.61 34.67 -19.62
CA LEU A 77 -2.31 34.93 -19.01
C LEU A 77 -2.35 34.95 -17.48
N GLU A 78 -3.40 35.51 -16.88
CA GLU A 78 -3.58 35.56 -15.42
C GLU A 78 -3.63 34.15 -14.80
N ARG A 79 -4.46 33.27 -15.37
CA ARG A 79 -4.58 31.87 -14.93
C ARG A 79 -3.29 31.09 -15.17
N ALA A 80 -2.60 31.34 -16.28
CA ALA A 80 -1.32 30.70 -16.56
C ALA A 80 -0.24 31.11 -15.55
N SER A 81 -0.20 32.38 -15.13
CA SER A 81 0.73 32.85 -14.10
C SER A 81 0.44 32.25 -12.72
N GLU A 82 -0.84 32.14 -12.34
CA GLU A 82 -1.25 31.49 -11.08
C GLU A 82 -0.82 30.01 -11.05
N LEU A 83 -1.06 29.28 -12.15
CA LEU A 83 -0.66 27.88 -12.27
C LEU A 83 0.86 27.72 -12.25
N ALA A 84 1.60 28.54 -13.02
CA ALA A 84 3.04 28.43 -13.17
C ALA A 84 3.83 28.79 -11.91
N TYR A 85 3.39 29.81 -11.17
CA TYR A 85 4.16 30.36 -10.05
C TYR A 85 3.55 30.10 -8.67
N GLY A 86 2.31 29.62 -8.60
CA GLY A 86 1.65 29.23 -7.35
C GLY A 86 1.40 27.73 -7.29
N ILE A 87 0.41 27.27 -8.05
CA ILE A 87 -0.17 25.93 -7.87
C ILE A 87 0.83 24.82 -8.18
N ILE A 88 1.50 24.86 -9.33
CA ILE A 88 2.44 23.81 -9.73
C ILE A 88 3.63 23.72 -8.77
N PRO A 89 4.35 24.83 -8.44
CA PRO A 89 5.43 24.78 -7.47
C PRO A 89 5.02 24.27 -6.09
N ASP A 90 3.81 24.60 -5.62
CA ASP A 90 3.30 24.13 -4.33
C ASP A 90 2.99 22.63 -4.35
N LEU A 91 2.44 22.11 -5.45
CA LEU A 91 2.22 20.67 -5.63
C LEU A 91 3.54 19.90 -5.76
N GLU A 92 4.54 20.44 -6.46
CA GLU A 92 5.88 19.83 -6.56
C GLU A 92 6.58 19.76 -5.20
N LYS A 93 6.46 20.81 -4.37
CA LYS A 93 6.98 20.79 -3.00
C LYS A 93 6.30 19.74 -2.14
N LYS A 94 4.97 19.67 -2.16
CA LYS A 94 4.20 18.67 -1.41
C LYS A 94 4.59 17.25 -1.83
N LEU A 95 4.80 17.03 -3.13
CA LEU A 95 5.21 15.73 -3.65
C LEU A 95 6.61 15.35 -3.15
N ALA A 96 7.57 16.28 -3.21
CA ALA A 96 8.91 16.05 -2.72
C ALA A 96 8.94 15.77 -1.20
N GLU A 97 8.07 16.43 -0.43
CA GLU A 97 7.92 16.16 1.01
C GLU A 97 7.34 14.76 1.27
N THR A 98 6.35 14.33 0.49
CA THR A 98 5.79 12.96 0.61
C THR A 98 6.83 11.89 0.26
N GLU A 99 7.56 12.05 -0.85
CA GLU A 99 8.57 11.07 -1.30
C GLU A 99 9.77 11.01 -0.33
N LYS A 100 10.18 12.15 0.25
CA LYS A 100 11.25 12.19 1.26
C LYS A 100 10.85 11.49 2.56
N ASN A 101 9.59 11.62 2.96
CA ASN A 101 9.07 10.94 4.15
C ASN A 101 9.00 9.41 3.95
N GLU A 102 8.74 8.93 2.72
CA GLU A 102 8.78 7.51 2.37
C GLU A 102 10.20 6.94 2.45
N GLN A 103 11.19 7.63 1.87
CA GLN A 103 12.59 7.19 1.91
C GLN A 103 13.18 7.11 3.32
N GLN A 104 12.71 7.97 4.24
CA GLN A 104 13.18 7.95 5.64
C GLN A 104 12.56 6.82 6.48
N GLN A 105 11.43 6.23 6.05
CA GLN A 105 10.73 5.19 6.81
C GLN A 105 11.20 3.76 6.49
N GLY A 106 12.13 3.57 5.55
CA GLY A 106 13.08 2.44 5.52
C GLY A 106 12.51 1.02 5.46
N GLY A 107 11.22 0.84 5.25
CA GLY A 107 10.55 -0.46 5.28
C GLY A 107 9.21 -0.38 4.59
N ALA A 108 9.22 -0.20 3.27
CA ALA A 108 8.01 -0.30 2.48
C ALA A 108 7.64 -1.78 2.34
N MET A 109 6.46 -2.18 2.84
CA MET A 109 5.87 -3.49 2.56
C MET A 109 5.38 -3.56 1.10
N LEU A 110 5.10 -2.39 0.50
CA LEU A 110 4.80 -2.21 -0.92
C LEU A 110 6.00 -1.66 -1.70
N GLU A 111 6.48 -2.40 -2.69
CA GLU A 111 7.41 -1.86 -3.68
C GLU A 111 6.64 -1.04 -4.72
N GLU A 112 6.87 0.27 -4.75
CA GLU A 112 6.28 1.17 -5.76
C GLU A 112 6.92 1.04 -7.14
N ALA A 113 8.17 0.59 -7.19
CA ALA A 113 8.92 0.44 -8.43
C ALA A 113 8.76 -0.98 -9.00
N VAL A 114 8.42 -1.05 -10.30
CA VAL A 114 8.52 -2.33 -11.03
C VAL A 114 10.00 -2.61 -11.25
N THR A 115 10.53 -3.58 -10.53
CA THR A 115 11.91 -4.03 -10.68
C THR A 115 12.02 -5.02 -11.85
N ASP A 116 13.24 -5.21 -12.34
CA ASP A 116 13.54 -6.21 -13.38
C ASP A 116 13.10 -7.61 -12.94
N GLN A 117 13.16 -7.91 -11.63
CA GLN A 117 12.64 -9.15 -11.05
C GLN A 117 11.13 -9.30 -11.24
N HIS A 118 10.34 -8.25 -11.04
CA HIS A 118 8.88 -8.29 -11.27
C HIS A 118 8.55 -8.61 -12.73
N ILE A 119 9.27 -7.99 -13.68
CA ILE A 119 9.10 -8.26 -15.11
C ILE A 119 9.48 -9.71 -15.42
N ALA A 120 10.63 -10.16 -14.90
CA ALA A 120 11.12 -11.51 -15.12
C ALA A 120 10.14 -12.57 -14.59
N GLN A 121 9.51 -12.33 -13.44
CA GLN A 121 8.50 -13.22 -12.86
C GLN A 121 7.24 -13.35 -13.73
N ILE A 122 6.77 -12.25 -14.35
CA ILE A 122 5.64 -12.28 -15.29
C ILE A 122 6.02 -13.01 -16.58
N VAL A 123 7.20 -12.73 -17.13
CA VAL A 123 7.68 -13.38 -18.36
C VAL A 123 7.86 -14.88 -18.12
N SER A 124 8.44 -15.29 -16.99
CA SER A 124 8.53 -16.70 -16.58
C SER A 124 7.15 -17.35 -16.48
N ARG A 125 6.17 -16.68 -15.87
CA ARG A 125 4.80 -17.20 -15.76
C ARG A 125 4.09 -17.36 -17.11
N TRP A 126 4.37 -16.49 -18.08
CA TRP A 126 3.82 -16.58 -19.43
C TRP A 126 4.55 -17.58 -20.32
N THR A 127 5.87 -17.71 -20.17
CA THR A 127 6.71 -18.53 -21.04
C THR A 127 7.01 -19.93 -20.47
N GLY A 128 6.78 -20.14 -19.17
CA GLY A 128 7.13 -21.36 -18.45
C GLY A 128 8.64 -21.53 -18.23
N ILE A 129 9.46 -20.54 -18.59
CA ILE A 129 10.91 -20.59 -18.48
C ILE A 129 11.32 -19.91 -17.17
N PRO A 130 11.79 -20.66 -16.16
CA PRO A 130 12.22 -20.08 -14.89
C PRO A 130 13.45 -19.18 -15.11
N VAL A 131 13.29 -17.92 -14.74
CA VAL A 131 14.38 -16.94 -14.62
C VAL A 131 14.97 -17.02 -13.22
N ASP A 132 15.80 -18.03 -12.99
CA ASP A 132 16.68 -18.07 -11.82
C ASP A 132 18.05 -17.50 -12.20
N LYS A 133 18.30 -16.24 -11.86
CA LYS A 133 19.62 -15.73 -11.47
C LYS A 133 19.53 -14.39 -10.75
#